data_AF-A0A6I4N8H4-F1
#
_entry.id   AF-A0A6I4N8H4-F1
#
_cell.length_a   1.000
_cell.length_b   1.000
_cell.length_c   1.000
_cell.angle_alpha   90.00
_cell.angle_beta   90.00
_cell.angle_gamma   90.00
#
_symmetry.space_group_name_H-M   'P 1'
#
loop_
_entity.id
_entity.type
_entity.pdbx_description
1 polymer ?
#
loop_
_entity_poly.entity_id
_entity_poly.type
_entity_poly.pdbx_seq_one_letter_code
_entity_poly.pdbx_strand_id
1 'polypeptide(L)'
;MLRMVVDEDCWPLPAAERKTMTDWVAAQFLRVPARRRAANEVFDHLTKITLAIEGKQGLRERLESESGGPVCDEEVERKWAEKTDFSSYTVKPPVVHHLANMASGIPAAADVLMQRGWVLYRFKRKRLITSDHPVTLIRDPRRPPWIGVGLATAAGVAIPLARQVVLLMSAPGAPDRTGAPTAALAQDFNQRFAFSARSAVFHHPDDTPLVGVELPSRRTSEMRISQDPEDFIRPEPLRDA
;
A
#
# COMPACT_ATOMS: atom_id res chain seq x y z
N MET A 1 -17.60 7.99 17.51
CA MET A 1 -17.38 7.95 16.04
C MET A 1 -18.02 6.72 15.38
N LEU A 2 -17.47 5.49 15.44
CA LEU A 2 -18.05 4.36 14.69
C LEU A 2 -19.50 4.06 15.08
N ARG A 3 -19.82 4.06 16.37
CA ARG A 3 -21.18 3.92 16.89
C ARG A 3 -22.15 5.00 16.37
N MET A 4 -21.67 6.24 16.21
CA MET A 4 -22.50 7.33 15.68
C MET A 4 -22.95 7.03 14.25
N VAL A 5 -22.03 6.51 13.44
CA VAL A 5 -22.35 6.09 12.09
C VAL A 5 -23.17 4.82 12.11
N VAL A 6 -22.75 3.75 12.79
CA VAL A 6 -23.36 2.42 12.65
C VAL A 6 -24.72 2.31 13.36
N ASP A 7 -24.85 2.87 14.56
CA ASP A 7 -25.99 2.62 15.45
C ASP A 7 -26.90 3.85 15.62
N GLU A 8 -26.36 5.08 15.59
CA GLU A 8 -27.11 6.31 15.94
C GLU A 8 -27.57 7.13 14.72
N ASP A 9 -27.40 6.59 13.52
CA ASP A 9 -27.74 7.21 12.23
C ASP A 9 -27.24 8.66 12.03
N CYS A 10 -26.10 9.01 12.63
CA CYS A 10 -25.50 10.32 12.49
C CYS A 10 -24.79 10.44 11.14
N TRP A 11 -25.39 11.21 10.21
CA TRP A 11 -24.81 11.50 8.89
C TRP A 11 -25.32 12.83 8.32
N PRO A 12 -24.45 13.70 7.76
CA PRO A 12 -23.00 13.60 7.72
C PRO A 12 -22.37 13.68 9.12
N LEU A 13 -21.14 13.18 9.25
CA LEU A 13 -20.41 13.28 10.52
C LEU A 13 -20.03 14.74 10.81
N PRO A 14 -20.08 15.18 12.08
CA PRO A 14 -19.52 16.47 12.45
C PRO A 14 -18.00 16.49 12.24
N ALA A 15 -17.44 17.69 12.11
CA ALA A 15 -16.06 17.87 11.64
C ALA A 15 -15.00 17.15 12.50
N ALA A 16 -15.17 17.13 13.83
CA ALA A 16 -14.24 16.48 14.75
C ALA A 16 -14.23 14.95 14.59
N GLU A 17 -15.42 14.35 14.47
CA GLU A 17 -15.60 12.91 14.25
C GLU A 17 -15.14 12.51 12.85
N ARG A 18 -15.37 13.37 11.85
CA ARG A 18 -14.87 13.18 10.50
C ARG A 18 -13.34 13.13 10.48
N LYS A 19 -12.67 14.06 11.18
CA LYS A 19 -11.21 14.01 11.34
C LYS A 19 -10.75 12.73 12.05
N THR A 20 -11.46 12.33 13.11
CA THR A 20 -11.15 11.09 13.83
C THR A 20 -11.29 9.86 12.92
N MET A 21 -12.32 9.86 12.06
CA MET A 21 -12.52 8.81 11.06
C MET A 21 -11.41 8.80 10.00
N THR A 22 -10.95 9.96 9.50
CA THR A 22 -9.82 10.00 8.55
C THR A 22 -8.54 9.45 9.17
N ASP A 23 -8.23 9.85 10.40
CA ASP A 23 -7.04 9.38 11.12
C ASP A 23 -7.10 7.86 11.32
N TRP A 24 -8.28 7.34 11.70
CA TRP A 24 -8.48 5.91 11.85
C TRP A 24 -8.36 5.16 10.52
N VAL A 25 -9.00 5.61 9.44
CA VAL A 25 -8.89 4.99 8.11
C VAL A 25 -7.46 5.02 7.59
N ALA A 26 -6.74 6.13 7.77
CA ALA A 26 -5.32 6.24 7.43
C ALA A 26 -4.47 5.22 8.18
N ALA A 27 -4.69 5.07 9.49
CA ALA A 27 -4.01 4.05 10.29
C ALA A 27 -4.35 2.62 9.82
N GLN A 28 -5.63 2.33 9.51
CA GLN A 28 -6.04 1.05 8.94
C GLN A 28 -5.36 0.77 7.60
N PHE A 29 -5.16 1.79 6.76
CA PHE A 29 -4.51 1.66 5.48
C PHE A 29 -3.00 1.39 5.59
N LEU A 30 -2.32 2.01 6.55
CA LEU A 30 -0.86 1.97 6.67
C LEU A 30 -0.33 0.82 7.52
N ARG A 31 -1.11 0.32 8.50
CA ARG A 31 -0.67 -0.74 9.44
C ARG A 31 -0.54 -2.14 8.82
N VAL A 32 -0.96 -2.31 7.58
CA VAL A 32 -1.16 -3.64 6.99
C VAL A 32 0.15 -4.23 6.45
N PRO A 33 0.34 -5.57 6.51
CA PRO A 33 1.57 -6.22 6.04
C PRO A 33 1.92 -5.92 4.57
N ALA A 34 0.94 -5.74 3.68
CA ALA A 34 1.19 -5.35 2.30
C ALA A 34 1.92 -4.00 2.19
N ARG A 35 1.58 -3.02 3.03
CA ARG A 35 2.25 -1.71 3.00
C ARG A 35 3.69 -1.80 3.44
N ARG A 36 3.96 -2.59 4.47
CA ARG A 36 5.33 -2.90 4.89
C ARG A 36 6.11 -3.62 3.79
N ARG A 37 5.50 -4.63 3.15
CA ARG A 37 6.13 -5.36 2.06
C ARG A 37 6.45 -4.45 0.87
N ALA A 38 5.49 -3.65 0.42
CA ALA A 38 5.69 -2.68 -0.66
C ALA A 38 6.84 -1.71 -0.35
N ALA A 39 6.91 -1.18 0.88
CA ALA A 39 8.01 -0.31 1.29
C ALA A 39 9.37 -1.02 1.30
N ASN A 40 9.40 -2.29 1.73
CA ASN A 40 10.63 -3.10 1.68
C ASN A 40 11.08 -3.37 0.23
N GLU A 41 10.14 -3.68 -0.66
CA GLU A 41 10.43 -3.90 -2.09
C GLU A 41 11.00 -2.63 -2.75
N VAL A 42 10.46 -1.45 -2.43
CA VAL A 42 11.00 -0.16 -2.89
C VAL A 42 12.39 0.11 -2.30
N PHE A 43 12.58 -0.14 -1.01
CA PHE A 43 13.87 0.08 -0.35
C PHE A 43 14.96 -0.82 -0.91
N ASP A 44 14.67 -2.11 -1.08
CA ASP A 44 15.56 -3.08 -1.72
C ASP A 44 15.99 -2.60 -3.10
N HIS A 45 15.00 -2.23 -3.91
CA HIS A 45 15.23 -1.80 -5.28
C HIS A 45 16.06 -0.52 -5.37
N LEU A 46 15.73 0.51 -4.59
CA LEU A 46 16.49 1.77 -4.59
C LEU A 46 17.92 1.58 -4.08
N THR A 47 18.13 0.73 -3.07
CA THR A 47 19.47 0.42 -2.56
C THR A 47 20.34 -0.22 -3.66
N LYS A 48 19.75 -1.14 -4.44
CA LYS A 48 20.43 -1.81 -5.56
C LYS A 48 20.75 -0.84 -6.70
N ILE A 49 19.81 0.04 -7.07
CA ILE A 49 20.08 1.11 -8.04
C ILE A 49 21.21 2.02 -7.57
N THR A 50 21.20 2.46 -6.31
CA THR A 50 22.26 3.32 -5.76
C THR A 50 23.62 2.62 -5.86
N LEU A 51 23.70 1.35 -5.47
CA LEU A 51 24.93 0.56 -5.61
C LEU A 51 25.40 0.45 -7.07
N ALA A 52 24.48 0.20 -8.02
CA ALA A 52 24.80 0.12 -9.43
C ALA A 52 25.35 1.45 -9.98
N ILE A 53 24.76 2.58 -9.59
CA ILE A 53 25.19 3.93 -9.99
C ILE A 53 26.55 4.29 -9.36
N GLU A 54 26.74 4.01 -8.07
CA GLU A 54 28.01 4.24 -7.35
C GLU A 54 29.16 3.42 -7.96
N GLY A 55 28.84 2.25 -8.52
CA GLY A 55 29.81 1.37 -9.14
C GLY A 55 30.78 0.75 -8.14
N LYS A 56 31.78 0.07 -8.70
CA LYS A 56 32.81 -0.63 -7.93
C LYS A 56 33.65 0.32 -7.05
N GLN A 57 33.86 1.56 -7.49
CA GLN A 57 34.61 2.57 -6.74
C GLN A 57 33.86 2.98 -5.46
N GLY A 58 32.56 3.28 -5.55
CA GLY A 58 31.77 3.59 -4.35
C GLY A 58 31.65 2.40 -3.40
N LEU A 59 31.65 1.16 -3.93
CA LEU A 59 31.76 -0.03 -3.09
C LEU A 59 33.10 -0.08 -2.33
N ARG A 60 34.24 0.20 -2.99
CA ARG A 60 35.56 0.25 -2.34
C ARG A 60 35.57 1.26 -1.20
N GLU A 61 35.17 2.49 -1.46
CA GLU A 61 35.15 3.57 -0.46
C GLU A 61 34.34 3.20 0.79
N ARG A 62 33.21 2.50 0.59
CA ARG A 62 32.37 2.01 1.69
C ARG A 62 33.07 0.92 2.51
N LEU A 63 33.71 -0.05 1.85
CA LEU A 63 34.46 -1.12 2.51
C LEU A 63 35.67 -0.57 3.28
N GLU A 64 36.34 0.46 2.76
CA GLU A 64 37.46 1.12 3.44
C GLU A 64 37.00 1.90 4.68
N SER A 65 35.85 2.58 4.59
CA SER A 65 35.23 3.26 5.73
C SER A 65 34.79 2.29 6.84
N GLU A 66 34.20 1.15 6.47
CA GLU A 66 33.75 0.12 7.43
C GLU A 66 34.93 -0.63 8.09
N SER A 67 36.00 -0.88 7.34
CA SER A 67 37.18 -1.61 7.85
C SER A 67 38.21 -0.70 8.54
N GLY A 68 38.10 0.62 8.38
CA GLY A 68 39.02 1.59 8.97
C GLY A 68 40.38 1.67 8.26
N GLY A 69 40.46 1.22 6.99
CA GLY A 69 41.71 1.19 6.23
C GLY A 69 41.53 0.74 4.77
N PRO A 70 42.60 0.73 3.97
CA PRO A 70 42.55 0.33 2.56
C PRO A 70 42.16 -1.15 2.40
N VAL A 71 41.38 -1.45 1.36
CA VAL A 71 40.91 -2.81 1.03
C VAL A 71 41.55 -3.27 -0.28
N CYS A 72 41.94 -4.55 -0.36
CA CYS A 72 42.62 -5.07 -1.55
C CYS A 72 41.65 -5.24 -2.74
N ASP A 73 42.19 -5.15 -3.95
CA ASP A 73 41.41 -5.25 -5.19
C ASP A 73 40.65 -6.58 -5.29
N GLU A 74 41.26 -7.70 -4.91
CA GLU A 74 40.62 -9.02 -4.93
C GLU A 74 39.37 -9.08 -4.03
N GLU A 75 39.43 -8.44 -2.86
CA GLU A 75 38.28 -8.37 -1.96
C GLU A 75 37.16 -7.52 -2.55
N VAL A 76 37.52 -6.38 -3.16
CA VAL A 76 36.56 -5.50 -3.85
C VAL A 76 35.89 -6.23 -5.01
N GLU A 77 36.64 -6.96 -5.84
CA GLU A 77 36.09 -7.73 -6.97
C GLU A 77 35.12 -8.81 -6.49
N ARG A 78 35.52 -9.59 -5.49
CA ARG A 78 34.67 -10.63 -4.91
C ARG A 78 33.37 -10.03 -4.37
N LYS A 79 33.46 -8.91 -3.64
CA LYS A 79 32.29 -8.23 -3.08
C LYS A 79 31.42 -7.58 -4.15
N TRP A 80 32.03 -7.06 -5.20
CA TRP A 80 31.31 -6.49 -6.34
C TRP A 80 30.47 -7.58 -7.02
N ALA A 81 31.07 -8.71 -7.39
CA ALA A 81 30.38 -9.83 -7.99
C ALA A 81 29.22 -10.37 -7.13
N GLU A 82 29.44 -10.49 -5.81
CA GLU A 82 28.40 -10.89 -4.85
C GLU A 82 27.24 -9.87 -4.79
N LYS A 83 27.55 -8.57 -4.78
CA LYS A 83 26.57 -7.50 -4.58
C LYS A 83 25.82 -7.11 -5.85
N THR A 84 26.38 -7.38 -7.04
CA THR A 84 25.70 -7.13 -8.32
C THR A 84 24.86 -8.30 -8.81
N ASP A 85 24.92 -9.48 -8.17
CA ASP A 85 23.87 -10.48 -8.33
C ASP A 85 22.62 -10.05 -7.54
N PHE A 86 21.95 -9.03 -8.07
CA PHE A 86 20.80 -8.37 -7.45
C PHE A 86 19.61 -9.32 -7.25
N SER A 87 19.57 -10.44 -7.96
CA SER A 87 18.52 -11.45 -7.85
C SER A 87 18.69 -12.38 -6.64
N SER A 88 19.94 -12.57 -6.18
CA SER A 88 20.28 -13.53 -5.13
C SER A 88 19.91 -13.09 -3.71
N TYR A 89 19.66 -11.79 -3.49
CA TYR A 89 19.42 -11.25 -2.15
C TYR A 89 18.31 -10.20 -2.10
N THR A 90 17.83 -9.94 -0.88
CA THR A 90 16.90 -8.85 -0.58
C THR A 90 17.44 -8.03 0.58
N VAL A 91 17.58 -6.72 0.38
CA VAL A 91 17.90 -5.76 1.43
C VAL A 91 16.62 -5.41 2.17
N LYS A 92 16.63 -5.59 3.49
CA LYS A 92 15.49 -5.25 4.36
C LYS A 92 15.81 -4.00 5.18
N PRO A 93 14.93 -2.99 5.19
CA PRO A 93 15.09 -1.88 6.11
C PRO A 93 14.90 -2.33 7.57
N PRO A 94 15.53 -1.64 8.53
CA PRO A 94 15.26 -1.84 9.95
C PRO A 94 13.78 -1.72 10.29
N VAL A 95 13.30 -2.50 11.27
CA VAL A 95 11.87 -2.52 11.65
C VAL A 95 11.35 -1.14 12.06
N VAL A 96 12.20 -0.34 12.74
CA VAL A 96 11.88 1.02 13.18
C VAL A 96 11.48 1.94 12.02
N HIS A 97 12.00 1.72 10.81
CA HIS A 97 11.61 2.51 9.64
C HIS A 97 10.13 2.32 9.29
N HIS A 98 9.55 1.13 9.49
CA HIS A 98 8.13 0.93 9.24
C HIS A 98 7.26 1.73 10.22
N LEU A 99 7.63 1.76 11.50
CA LEU A 99 6.93 2.56 12.51
C LEU A 99 7.05 4.05 12.21
N ALA A 100 8.24 4.51 11.84
CA ALA A 100 8.46 5.89 11.41
C ALA A 100 7.62 6.25 10.18
N ASN A 101 7.57 5.38 9.18
CA ASN A 101 6.74 5.57 7.97
C ASN A 101 5.24 5.60 8.28
N MET A 102 4.78 4.81 9.25
CA MET A 102 3.39 4.89 9.71
C MET A 102 3.13 6.22 10.42
N ALA A 103 3.98 6.61 11.35
CA ALA A 103 3.82 7.83 12.14
C ALA A 103 3.79 9.09 11.25
N SER A 104 4.68 9.18 10.25
CA SER A 104 4.70 10.29 9.29
C SER A 104 3.63 10.17 8.21
N GLY A 105 3.25 8.95 7.83
CA GLY A 105 2.28 8.70 6.75
C GLY A 105 0.83 8.90 7.16
N ILE A 106 0.46 8.68 8.44
CA ILE A 106 -0.94 8.80 8.90
C ILE A 106 -1.48 10.22 8.68
N PRO A 107 -0.81 11.31 9.11
CA PRO A 107 -1.30 12.66 8.87
C PRO A 107 -1.50 12.97 7.39
N ALA A 108 -0.51 12.65 6.55
CA ALA A 108 -0.58 12.89 5.11
C ALA A 108 -1.71 12.10 4.43
N ALA A 109 -1.91 10.84 4.84
CA ALA A 109 -3.01 10.03 4.34
C ALA A 109 -4.38 10.57 4.81
N ALA A 110 -4.48 11.00 6.07
CA ALA A 110 -5.70 11.58 6.63
C ALA A 110 -6.09 12.87 5.89
N ASP A 111 -5.14 13.74 5.57
CA ASP A 111 -5.38 14.98 4.81
C ASP A 111 -5.98 14.69 3.43
N VAL A 112 -5.42 13.71 2.71
CA VAL A 112 -5.95 13.27 1.41
C VAL A 112 -7.37 12.70 1.53
N LEU A 113 -7.65 11.94 2.59
CA LEU A 113 -8.98 11.35 2.83
C LEU A 113 -10.01 12.42 3.24
N MET A 114 -9.58 13.45 3.96
CA MET A 114 -10.44 14.55 4.42
C MET A 114 -11.03 15.36 3.26
N GLN A 115 -10.23 15.54 2.19
CA GLN A 115 -10.60 16.31 0.99
C GLN A 115 -11.68 15.62 0.13
N ARG A 116 -11.98 14.34 0.38
CA ARG A 116 -12.93 13.53 -0.41
C ARG A 116 -14.37 13.70 0.03
N GLY A 117 -15.33 13.63 -0.88
CA GLY A 117 -16.75 13.53 -0.50
C GLY A 117 -17.10 12.15 0.03
N TRP A 118 -17.87 12.06 1.11
CA TRP A 118 -18.15 10.78 1.76
C TRP A 118 -19.56 10.29 1.44
N VAL A 119 -19.65 9.02 1.05
CA VAL A 119 -20.90 8.34 0.77
C VAL A 119 -21.06 7.19 1.75
N LEU A 120 -22.11 7.26 2.56
CA LEU A 120 -22.46 6.19 3.49
C LEU A 120 -23.50 5.27 2.86
N TYR A 121 -23.21 3.98 2.82
CA TYR A 121 -24.16 2.95 2.39
C TYR A 121 -24.57 2.08 3.57
N ARG A 122 -25.88 1.93 3.79
CA ARG A 122 -26.48 1.06 4.81
C ARG A 122 -27.33 -0.04 4.18
N PHE A 123 -26.85 -1.27 4.19
CA PHE A 123 -27.56 -2.40 3.61
C PHE A 123 -28.49 -3.06 4.63
N LYS A 124 -29.81 -3.04 4.39
CA LYS A 124 -30.76 -3.71 5.30
C LYS A 124 -30.61 -5.25 5.28
N ARG A 125 -30.57 -5.82 4.07
CA ARG A 125 -30.61 -7.28 3.86
C ARG A 125 -29.26 -7.90 3.51
N LYS A 126 -28.41 -7.17 2.79
CA LYS A 126 -27.10 -7.69 2.37
C LYS A 126 -26.07 -7.55 3.48
N ARG A 127 -25.04 -8.38 3.39
CA ARG A 127 -23.99 -8.52 4.40
C ARG A 127 -22.65 -8.35 3.72
N LEU A 128 -21.73 -7.76 4.46
CA LEU A 128 -20.42 -7.38 3.95
C LEU A 128 -19.35 -8.26 4.56
N ILE A 129 -18.33 -8.55 3.76
CA ILE A 129 -17.07 -9.08 4.27
C ILE A 129 -16.15 -7.95 4.71
N THR A 130 -15.11 -8.31 5.46
CA THR A 130 -13.91 -7.50 5.65
C THR A 130 -12.68 -8.37 5.37
N SER A 131 -11.48 -7.81 5.42
CA SER A 131 -10.23 -8.51 5.15
C SER A 131 -9.13 -8.06 6.09
N ASP A 132 -7.96 -8.70 5.98
CA ASP A 132 -6.73 -8.23 6.61
C ASP A 132 -6.24 -6.87 6.04
N HIS A 133 -6.84 -6.38 4.95
CA HIS A 133 -6.56 -5.10 4.28
C HIS A 133 -7.88 -4.33 4.02
N PRO A 134 -8.58 -3.87 5.07
CA PRO A 134 -9.97 -3.42 4.97
C PRO A 134 -10.17 -2.13 4.15
N VAL A 135 -9.10 -1.35 3.95
CA VAL A 135 -9.14 -0.13 3.13
C VAL A 135 -8.85 -0.49 1.68
N THR A 136 -9.87 -0.42 0.84
CA THR A 136 -9.78 -0.75 -0.58
C THR A 136 -9.72 0.49 -1.45
N LEU A 137 -8.72 0.55 -2.33
CA LEU A 137 -8.59 1.61 -3.33
C LEU A 137 -9.32 1.21 -4.61
N ILE A 138 -10.15 2.11 -5.12
CA ILE A 138 -10.91 1.92 -6.36
C ILE A 138 -10.17 2.65 -7.48
N ARG A 139 -9.75 1.91 -8.51
CA ARG A 139 -9.12 2.44 -9.72
C ARG A 139 -10.11 3.31 -10.50
N ASP A 140 -9.64 4.43 -11.04
CA ASP A 140 -10.38 5.16 -12.09
C ASP A 140 -10.21 4.40 -13.42
N PRO A 141 -11.28 3.85 -14.01
CA PRO A 141 -11.19 3.11 -15.28
C PRO A 141 -10.79 4.00 -16.46
N ARG A 142 -10.89 5.34 -16.33
CA ARG A 142 -10.51 6.30 -17.38
C ARG A 142 -9.02 6.61 -17.36
N ARG A 143 -8.29 6.20 -16.32
CA ARG A 143 -6.84 6.44 -16.20
C ARG A 143 -6.08 5.27 -16.83
N PRO A 144 -4.95 5.56 -17.52
CA PRO A 144 -4.12 4.51 -18.09
C PRO A 144 -3.70 3.43 -17.08
N PRO A 145 -3.62 2.15 -17.49
CA PRO A 145 -3.32 1.03 -16.57
C PRO A 145 -2.00 1.15 -15.83
N TRP A 146 -0.98 1.75 -16.46
CA TRP A 146 0.35 1.96 -15.90
C TRP A 146 0.39 3.00 -14.78
N ILE A 147 -0.62 3.87 -14.67
CA ILE A 147 -0.74 4.76 -13.53
C ILE A 147 -1.11 3.91 -12.30
N GLY A 148 -0.23 3.94 -11.31
CA GLY A 148 -0.43 3.29 -10.02
C GLY A 148 -1.66 3.84 -9.29
N VAL A 149 -2.31 2.98 -8.51
CA VAL A 149 -3.47 3.35 -7.67
C VAL A 149 -3.00 3.55 -6.23
N GLY A 150 -2.99 4.80 -5.80
CA GLY A 150 -2.70 5.23 -4.43
C GLY A 150 -3.80 6.13 -3.87
N LEU A 151 -3.67 6.59 -2.63
CA LEU A 151 -4.68 7.44 -2.00
C LEU A 151 -4.95 8.73 -2.78
N ALA A 152 -3.93 9.31 -3.42
CA ALA A 152 -4.09 10.52 -4.24
C ALA A 152 -4.72 10.24 -5.61
N THR A 153 -4.50 9.06 -6.19
CA THR A 153 -4.92 8.73 -7.58
C THR A 153 -6.16 7.86 -7.66
N ALA A 154 -6.63 7.28 -6.56
CA ALA A 154 -7.82 6.45 -6.52
C ALA A 154 -9.10 7.26 -6.82
N ALA A 155 -9.99 6.69 -7.64
CA ALA A 155 -11.33 7.21 -7.88
C ALA A 155 -12.20 7.18 -6.62
N GLY A 156 -11.94 6.20 -5.74
CA GLY A 156 -12.57 6.13 -4.44
C GLY A 156 -11.78 5.27 -3.45
N VAL A 157 -12.09 5.43 -2.18
CA VAL A 157 -11.54 4.64 -1.07
C VAL A 157 -12.71 4.08 -0.29
N ALA A 158 -12.81 2.75 -0.21
CA ALA A 158 -13.90 2.07 0.47
C ALA A 158 -13.39 1.34 1.72
N ILE A 159 -14.19 1.37 2.78
CA ILE A 159 -13.93 0.60 4.01
C ILE A 159 -15.25 0.09 4.60
N PRO A 160 -15.35 -1.20 4.95
CA PRO A 160 -16.49 -1.71 5.71
C PRO A 160 -16.37 -1.24 7.16
N LEU A 161 -17.39 -0.53 7.67
CA LEU A 161 -17.46 -0.08 9.06
C LEU A 161 -18.17 -1.10 9.96
N ALA A 162 -19.09 -1.88 9.38
CA ALA A 162 -19.85 -2.94 10.05
C ALA A 162 -20.36 -3.96 9.03
N ARG A 163 -21.04 -5.02 9.51
CA ARG A 163 -21.65 -6.09 8.69
C ARG A 163 -22.59 -5.60 7.58
N GLN A 164 -23.06 -4.36 7.67
CA GLN A 164 -24.06 -3.74 6.78
C GLN A 164 -23.72 -2.30 6.36
N VAL A 165 -22.57 -1.77 6.79
CA VAL A 165 -22.25 -0.35 6.60
C VAL A 165 -20.91 -0.22 5.87
N VAL A 166 -20.90 0.49 4.75
CA VAL A 166 -19.69 0.87 4.01
C VAL A 166 -19.57 2.39 4.01
N LEU A 167 -18.36 2.87 4.30
CA LEU A 167 -17.96 4.22 3.97
C LEU A 167 -17.19 4.21 2.64
N LEU A 168 -17.69 4.96 1.66
CA LEU A 168 -17.01 5.22 0.41
C LEU A 168 -16.60 6.69 0.37
N MET A 169 -15.29 6.96 0.36
CA MET A 169 -14.73 8.27 0.11
C MET A 169 -14.53 8.42 -1.40
N SER A 170 -15.34 9.26 -2.02
CA SER A 170 -15.39 9.50 -3.47
C SER A 170 -14.32 10.52 -3.92
N ALA A 171 -14.54 11.20 -5.04
CA ALA A 171 -13.60 12.18 -5.55
C ALA A 171 -13.44 13.39 -4.60
N PRO A 172 -12.27 14.05 -4.59
CA PRO A 172 -12.07 15.30 -3.86
C PRO A 172 -13.12 16.36 -4.22
N GLY A 173 -13.60 17.09 -3.21
CA GLY A 173 -14.59 18.17 -3.39
C GLY A 173 -16.04 17.72 -3.62
N ALA A 174 -16.32 16.42 -3.73
CA ALA A 174 -17.70 15.93 -3.74
C ALA A 174 -18.37 16.17 -2.37
N PRO A 175 -19.70 16.41 -2.31
CA PRO A 175 -20.40 16.57 -1.04
C PRO A 175 -20.62 15.22 -0.34
N ASP A 176 -20.79 15.28 0.98
CA ASP A 176 -21.21 14.14 1.77
C ASP A 176 -22.68 13.79 1.48
N ARG A 177 -22.99 12.50 1.39
CA ARG A 177 -24.36 12.02 1.13
C ARG A 177 -24.60 10.60 1.59
N THR A 178 -25.87 10.22 1.70
CA THR A 178 -26.25 8.80 1.81
C THR A 178 -26.39 8.22 0.42
N GLY A 179 -25.80 7.04 0.20
CA GLY A 179 -25.93 6.32 -1.06
C GLY A 179 -27.12 5.36 -1.05
N ALA A 180 -27.73 5.14 -2.21
CA ALA A 180 -28.81 4.17 -2.36
C ALA A 180 -28.24 2.73 -2.37
N PRO A 181 -28.48 1.90 -1.34
CA PRO A 181 -27.93 0.55 -1.27
C PRO A 181 -28.67 -0.39 -2.21
N THR A 182 -27.93 -1.17 -3.01
CA THR A 182 -28.49 -2.24 -3.86
C THR A 182 -27.78 -3.56 -3.62
N ALA A 183 -28.42 -4.67 -4.03
CA ALA A 183 -27.79 -5.98 -3.94
C ALA A 183 -26.50 -6.07 -4.78
N ALA A 184 -26.53 -5.52 -5.99
CA ALA A 184 -25.37 -5.47 -6.89
C ALA A 184 -24.21 -4.67 -6.28
N LEU A 185 -24.51 -3.54 -5.62
CA LEU A 185 -23.48 -2.74 -4.97
C LEU A 185 -22.84 -3.44 -3.77
N ALA A 186 -23.63 -4.18 -2.97
CA ALA A 186 -23.07 -5.00 -1.89
C ALA A 186 -22.13 -6.08 -2.43
N GLN A 187 -22.49 -6.71 -3.55
CA GLN A 187 -21.66 -7.72 -4.20
C GLN A 187 -20.38 -7.11 -4.78
N ASP A 188 -20.45 -5.94 -5.42
CA ASP A 188 -19.26 -5.20 -5.90
C ASP A 188 -18.33 -4.83 -4.75
N PHE A 189 -18.86 -4.33 -3.61
CA PHE A 189 -18.04 -4.07 -2.43
C PHE A 189 -17.39 -5.34 -1.89
N ASN A 190 -18.14 -6.44 -1.75
CA ASN A 190 -17.56 -7.71 -1.31
C ASN A 190 -16.48 -8.20 -2.27
N GLN A 191 -16.70 -8.10 -3.58
CA GLN A 191 -15.68 -8.48 -4.55
C GLN A 191 -14.40 -7.64 -4.36
N ARG A 192 -14.53 -6.33 -4.18
CA ARG A 192 -13.41 -5.41 -3.93
C ARG A 192 -12.68 -5.71 -2.63
N PHE A 193 -13.41 -5.94 -1.54
CA PHE A 193 -12.84 -6.30 -0.24
C PHE A 193 -12.11 -7.65 -0.30
N ALA A 194 -12.63 -8.63 -1.05
CA ALA A 194 -11.93 -9.89 -1.28
C ALA A 194 -10.64 -9.68 -2.06
N PHE A 195 -10.67 -8.93 -3.17
CA PHE A 195 -9.47 -8.60 -3.95
C PHE A 195 -8.43 -7.76 -3.20
N SER A 196 -8.85 -7.03 -2.16
CA SER A 196 -7.94 -6.28 -1.30
C SER A 196 -7.12 -7.18 -0.36
N ALA A 197 -7.64 -8.36 -0.02
CA ALA A 197 -7.04 -9.28 0.94
C ALA A 197 -5.66 -9.77 0.49
N ARG A 198 -4.84 -10.18 1.45
CA ARG A 198 -3.55 -10.86 1.18
C ARG A 198 -3.47 -12.23 1.81
N SER A 199 -4.04 -12.38 2.99
CA SER A 199 -3.98 -13.64 3.74
C SER A 199 -5.35 -14.16 4.10
N ALA A 200 -6.30 -13.27 4.43
CA ALA A 200 -7.59 -13.68 4.97
C ALA A 200 -8.73 -12.72 4.62
N VAL A 201 -9.91 -13.31 4.45
CA VAL A 201 -11.21 -12.65 4.36
C VAL A 201 -12.05 -13.10 5.55
N PHE A 202 -12.82 -12.19 6.14
CA PHE A 202 -13.62 -12.44 7.33
C PHE A 202 -15.08 -12.08 7.07
N HIS A 203 -15.98 -12.89 7.58
CA HIS A 203 -17.41 -12.59 7.66
C HIS A 203 -18.00 -13.15 8.96
N HIS A 204 -19.19 -12.68 9.32
CA HIS A 204 -19.92 -13.25 10.44
C HIS A 204 -20.39 -14.68 10.11
N PRO A 205 -20.34 -15.64 11.05
CA PRO A 205 -20.72 -17.04 10.80
C PRO A 205 -22.15 -17.20 10.26
N ASP A 206 -23.08 -16.38 10.75
CA ASP A 206 -24.49 -16.42 10.31
C ASP A 206 -24.75 -15.79 8.92
N ASP A 207 -23.74 -15.17 8.31
CA ASP A 207 -23.88 -14.53 7.00
C ASP A 207 -23.19 -15.36 5.91
N THR A 208 -23.71 -15.31 4.69
CA THR A 208 -23.11 -15.94 3.49
C THR A 208 -22.68 -14.91 2.43
N PRO A 209 -21.91 -13.86 2.78
CA PRO A 209 -21.59 -12.76 1.88
C PRO A 209 -20.57 -13.12 0.78
N LEU A 210 -19.98 -14.32 0.86
CA LEU A 210 -19.01 -14.85 -0.10
C LEU A 210 -19.65 -15.55 -1.30
N VAL A 211 -20.96 -15.78 -1.29
CA VAL A 211 -21.65 -16.38 -2.46
C VAL A 211 -21.47 -15.48 -3.68
N GLY A 212 -20.84 -16.00 -4.73
CA GLY A 212 -20.53 -15.25 -5.94
C GLY A 212 -19.40 -14.23 -5.81
N VAL A 213 -18.54 -14.38 -4.80
CA VAL A 213 -17.31 -13.59 -4.63
C VAL A 213 -16.11 -14.44 -5.01
N GLU A 214 -15.33 -13.98 -5.98
CA GLU A 214 -14.07 -14.62 -6.37
C GLU A 214 -12.94 -14.22 -5.41
N LEU A 215 -12.17 -15.20 -4.92
CA LEU A 215 -11.02 -14.93 -4.06
C LEU A 215 -9.76 -14.76 -4.92
N PRO A 216 -8.93 -13.73 -4.67
CA PRO A 216 -7.71 -13.53 -5.42
C PRO A 216 -6.69 -14.64 -5.12
N SER A 217 -5.82 -14.91 -6.08
CA SER A 217 -4.62 -15.70 -5.82
C SER A 217 -3.68 -14.97 -4.85
N ARG A 218 -2.87 -15.75 -4.13
CA ARG A 218 -1.89 -15.18 -3.19
C ARG A 218 -0.90 -14.30 -3.93
N ARG A 219 -0.77 -13.05 -3.50
CA ARG A 219 0.23 -12.12 -4.02
C ARG A 219 1.62 -12.40 -3.42
N THR A 220 2.59 -12.57 -4.31
CA THR A 220 4.01 -12.75 -3.95
C THR A 220 4.77 -11.42 -3.91
N SER A 221 4.29 -10.40 -4.63
CA SER A 221 4.86 -9.04 -4.67
C SER A 221 3.74 -7.99 -4.62
N GLU A 222 4.04 -6.83 -4.03
CA GLU A 222 3.13 -5.68 -3.95
C GLU A 222 3.45 -4.59 -4.99
N MET A 223 4.72 -4.50 -5.39
CA MET A 223 5.25 -3.51 -6.32
C MET A 223 5.74 -4.18 -7.60
N ARG A 224 5.34 -3.60 -8.74
CA ARG A 224 5.98 -3.87 -10.03
C ARG A 224 6.84 -2.67 -10.36
N ILE A 225 8.14 -2.90 -10.49
CA ILE A 225 9.12 -1.87 -10.82
C ILE A 225 9.66 -2.18 -12.22
N SER A 226 9.67 -1.17 -13.08
CA SER A 226 9.95 -1.33 -14.53
C SER A 226 11.43 -1.29 -14.88
N GLN A 227 12.25 -0.67 -14.04
CA GLN A 227 13.69 -0.54 -14.23
C GLN A 227 14.40 -1.73 -13.58
N ASP A 228 15.47 -2.22 -14.20
CA ASP A 228 16.36 -3.22 -13.59
C ASP A 228 17.60 -2.52 -13.03
N PRO A 229 18.07 -2.81 -11.80
CA PRO A 229 19.31 -2.25 -11.28
C PRO A 229 20.53 -2.56 -12.17
N GLU A 230 20.53 -3.67 -12.91
CA GLU A 230 21.61 -4.03 -13.85
C GLU A 230 21.79 -2.98 -14.96
N ASP A 231 20.69 -2.33 -15.39
CA ASP A 231 20.72 -1.29 -16.43
C ASP A 231 21.55 -0.05 -16.02
N PHE A 232 21.85 0.09 -14.72
CA PHE A 232 22.61 1.22 -14.18
C PHE A 232 24.08 0.91 -13.93
N ILE A 233 24.52 -0.35 -14.08
CA ILE A 233 25.92 -0.70 -13.98
C ILE A 233 26.65 -0.10 -15.18
N ARG A 234 27.53 0.88 -14.91
CA ARG A 234 28.36 1.46 -15.97
C ARG A 234 29.47 0.46 -16.35
N PRO A 235 29.73 0.23 -17.65
CA PRO A 235 30.92 -0.50 -18.06
C PRO A 235 32.16 0.24 -17.55
N GLU A 236 33.15 -0.51 -17.06
CA GLU A 236 34.42 0.09 -16.64
C GLU A 236 35.05 0.85 -17.82
N PRO A 237 35.63 2.04 -17.59
CA PRO A 237 36.45 2.65 -18.61
C PRO A 237 37.56 1.66 -18.97
N LEU A 238 37.69 1.36 -20.27
CA LEU A 238 38.82 0.60 -20.80
C LEU A 238 40.09 1.24 -20.24
N ARG A 239 40.86 0.48 -19.45
CA ARG A 239 42.20 0.92 -19.06
C ARG A 239 42.98 1.10 -20.36
N ASP A 240 43.34 2.34 -20.67
CA ASP A 240 44.22 2.65 -21.80
C ASP A 240 45.48 1.76 -21.69
N ALA A 241 45.73 1.00 -22.76
CA ALA A 241 46.85 0.07 -22.89
C ALA A 241 48.17 0.81 -23.16
#